data_AF-A0AAX0H9I3-F1
#
_entry.id   AF-A0AAX0H9I3-F1
#
_cell.length_a   1.000
_cell.length_b   1.000
_cell.length_c   1.000
_cell.angle_alpha   90.00
_cell.angle_beta   90.00
_cell.angle_gamma   90.00
#
_symmetry.space_group_name_H-M   'P 1'
#
loop_
_entity.id
_entity.type
_entity.pdbx_description
1 polymer ?
#
loop_
_entity_poly.entity_id
_entity_poly.type
_entity_poly.pdbx_seq_one_letter_code
_entity_poly.pdbx_strand_id
1 'polypeptide(L)'
;MNSYYTIITNAGKNALISALANKKTINLSTMSVGDGTAPLDATWGDLPSEKHRFNISAVYPQGSDPNTLICEGVITADVGGFTINQVAIYDENNSLFAISQVPQTVKPLLNEGASKDMMIRFYLAVSDASTISIKVDNSVVLATRDYVNDSLKKYAFLEHAHDERYILRTDFDKNSKKITSENGVIDLSLGRYFVLNLSSAITLSVINPPDEEAYVYFVELINAGNFVVTWQNGVQWNKDQAPGFEANKVDIIGFLQTDKLRGFRVGKNIAR
;
A
#
# COMPACT_ATOMS: atom_id res chain seq x y z
N MET A 1 14.82 1.02 35.31
CA MET A 1 15.26 1.85 34.16
C MET A 1 15.28 0.95 32.95
N ASN A 2 14.59 1.32 31.87
CA ASN A 2 14.73 0.57 30.61
C ASN A 2 16.17 0.71 30.13
N SER A 3 16.85 -0.40 29.88
CA SER A 3 18.24 -0.42 29.40
C SER A 3 18.42 0.21 28.02
N TYR A 4 17.33 0.37 27.27
CA TYR A 4 17.28 0.90 25.92
C TYR A 4 16.07 1.83 25.81
N TYR A 5 16.28 3.02 25.27
CA TYR A 5 15.27 4.06 25.23
C TYR A 5 15.55 5.04 24.08
N THR A 6 14.49 5.71 23.63
CA THR A 6 14.55 6.76 22.61
C THR A 6 14.22 8.09 23.26
N ILE A 7 14.94 9.15 22.85
CA ILE A 7 14.61 10.53 23.19
C ILE A 7 14.49 11.38 21.93
N ILE A 8 13.59 12.35 21.95
CA ILE A 8 13.52 13.43 20.96
C ILE A 8 14.40 14.57 21.45
N THR A 9 15.28 15.08 20.59
CA THR A 9 16.17 16.20 20.94
C THR A 9 15.39 17.50 21.09
N ASN A 10 16.05 18.52 21.61
CA ASN A 10 15.48 19.87 21.66
C ASN A 10 15.20 20.41 20.26
N ALA A 11 16.06 20.11 19.28
CA ALA A 11 15.83 20.45 17.89
C ALA A 11 14.58 19.74 17.31
N GLY A 12 14.44 18.43 17.55
CA GLY A 12 13.28 17.66 17.11
C GLY A 12 11.96 18.14 17.75
N LYS A 13 11.99 18.47 19.05
CA LYS A 13 10.83 19.07 19.74
C LYS A 13 10.44 20.42 19.14
N ASN A 14 11.42 21.29 18.88
CA ASN A 14 11.17 22.59 18.27
C ASN A 14 10.63 22.47 16.83
N ALA A 15 11.13 21.48 16.07
CA ALA A 15 10.61 21.14 14.76
C ALA A 15 9.15 20.68 14.84
N LEU A 16 8.80 19.80 15.79
CA LEU A 16 7.42 19.36 16.04
C LEU A 16 6.48 20.51 16.38
N ILE A 17 6.89 21.40 17.28
CA ILE A 17 6.09 22.58 17.67
C ILE A 17 5.88 23.50 16.45
N SER A 18 6.93 23.72 15.67
CA SER A 18 6.88 24.58 14.47
C SER A 18 6.02 23.96 13.36
N ALA A 19 6.09 22.66 13.18
CA ALA A 19 5.28 21.90 12.24
C ALA A 19 3.79 21.99 12.59
N LEU A 20 3.46 21.79 13.87
CA LEU A 20 2.09 21.91 14.38
C LEU A 20 1.53 23.33 14.21
N ALA A 21 2.32 24.36 14.56
CA ALA A 21 1.90 25.75 14.44
C ALA A 21 1.67 26.19 12.98
N ASN A 22 2.53 25.73 12.06
CA ASN A 22 2.50 26.14 10.66
C ASN A 22 1.74 25.17 9.75
N LYS A 23 1.15 24.09 10.30
CA LYS A 23 0.58 22.96 9.55
C LYS A 23 1.55 22.44 8.48
N LYS A 24 2.84 22.43 8.82
CA LYS A 24 3.91 21.91 7.98
C LYS A 24 4.24 20.49 8.37
N THR A 25 4.73 19.76 7.40
CA THR A 25 5.16 18.39 7.59
C THR A 25 6.67 18.35 7.81
N ILE A 26 7.13 17.56 8.77
CA ILE A 26 8.57 17.32 9.00
C ILE A 26 9.01 16.15 8.12
N ASN A 27 10.06 16.35 7.35
CA ASN A 27 10.66 15.29 6.53
C ASN A 27 11.90 14.74 7.23
N LEU A 28 11.90 13.44 7.52
CA LEU A 28 13.08 12.72 8.00
C LEU A 28 13.91 12.21 6.80
N SER A 29 15.24 12.38 6.84
CA SER A 29 16.12 12.16 5.69
C SER A 29 17.11 11.01 5.88
N THR A 30 17.87 11.04 6.98
CA THR A 30 19.00 10.14 7.21
C THR A 30 18.99 9.57 8.63
N MET A 31 19.59 8.39 8.77
CA MET A 31 19.91 7.76 10.03
C MET A 31 21.43 7.66 10.18
N SER A 32 21.92 7.77 11.40
CA SER A 32 23.31 7.44 11.71
C SER A 32 23.43 6.52 12.90
N VAL A 33 24.50 5.74 12.92
CA VAL A 33 24.80 4.75 13.96
C VAL A 33 26.12 5.07 14.62
N GLY A 34 26.22 4.80 15.92
CA GLY A 34 27.42 5.07 16.70
C GLY A 34 27.67 4.01 17.77
N ASP A 35 28.92 3.96 18.25
CA ASP A 35 29.36 3.03 19.31
C ASP A 35 29.36 3.67 20.71
N GLY A 36 28.82 4.89 20.83
CA GLY A 36 28.76 5.64 22.08
C GLY A 36 28.02 4.89 23.19
N THR A 37 28.55 5.01 24.41
CA THR A 37 27.97 4.41 25.63
C THR A 37 27.49 5.46 26.63
N ALA A 38 27.69 6.74 26.32
CA ALA A 38 27.22 7.83 27.16
C ALA A 38 25.68 7.88 27.16
N PRO A 39 25.05 8.21 28.31
CA PRO A 39 23.61 8.46 28.36
C PRO A 39 23.20 9.50 27.30
N LEU A 40 22.06 9.25 26.65
CA LEU A 40 21.54 10.16 25.63
C LEU A 40 21.21 11.52 26.22
N ASP A 41 21.56 12.59 25.51
CA ASP A 41 21.28 13.97 25.88
C ASP A 41 20.46 14.66 24.78
N ALA A 42 19.33 15.26 25.17
CA ALA A 42 18.45 15.95 24.24
C ALA A 42 19.07 17.25 23.67
N THR A 43 20.18 17.73 24.23
CA THR A 43 20.88 18.94 23.77
C THR A 43 21.89 18.67 22.65
N TRP A 44 22.17 17.42 22.32
CA TRP A 44 23.07 17.09 21.23
C TRP A 44 22.60 17.68 19.90
N GLY A 45 23.54 18.27 19.16
CA GLY A 45 23.32 18.77 17.80
C GLY A 45 23.64 17.73 16.73
N ASP A 46 24.42 16.72 17.08
CA ASP A 46 24.83 15.61 16.21
C ASP A 46 25.20 14.39 17.07
N LEU A 47 25.30 13.20 16.47
CA LEU A 47 25.67 11.98 17.20
C LEU A 47 27.18 11.99 17.52
N PRO A 48 27.62 12.07 18.80
CA PRO A 48 29.04 12.31 19.13
C PRO A 48 30.02 11.21 18.72
N SER A 49 29.54 9.96 18.61
CA SER A 49 30.37 8.80 18.24
C SER A 49 29.84 8.12 16.98
N GLU A 50 29.48 8.92 15.99
CA GLU A 50 29.01 8.43 14.69
C GLU A 50 30.06 7.58 13.97
N LYS A 51 29.62 6.42 13.47
CA LYS A 51 30.42 5.49 12.64
C LYS A 51 29.98 5.49 11.20
N HIS A 52 28.68 5.60 10.97
CA HIS A 52 28.13 5.55 9.64
C HIS A 52 26.77 6.26 9.58
N ARG A 53 26.51 6.92 8.45
CA ARG A 53 25.26 7.59 8.14
C ARG A 53 24.73 7.10 6.79
N PHE A 54 23.44 6.83 6.74
CA PHE A 54 22.75 6.23 5.61
C PHE A 54 21.34 6.81 5.48
N ASN A 55 20.73 6.65 4.30
CA ASN A 55 19.40 7.17 4.04
C ASN A 55 18.31 6.34 4.74
N ILE A 56 17.23 7.01 5.12
CA ILE A 56 16.02 6.34 5.59
C ILE A 56 15.32 5.72 4.38
N SER A 57 15.06 4.42 4.45
CA SER A 57 14.36 3.68 3.40
C SER A 57 12.84 3.77 3.55
N ALA A 58 12.33 3.79 4.78
CA ALA A 58 10.91 3.85 5.06
C ALA A 58 10.59 4.44 6.45
N VAL A 59 9.40 5.01 6.58
CA VAL A 59 8.78 5.41 7.86
C VAL A 59 7.30 5.06 7.79
N TYR A 60 6.76 4.45 8.82
CA TYR A 60 5.35 4.12 8.86
C TYR A 60 4.86 4.02 10.30
N PRO A 61 3.57 4.31 10.55
CA PRO A 61 2.98 4.11 11.87
C PRO A 61 3.02 2.62 12.24
N GLN A 62 3.31 2.35 13.51
CA GLN A 62 3.25 1.02 14.08
C GLN A 62 1.79 0.56 14.11
N GLY A 63 1.52 -0.65 13.61
CA GLY A 63 0.14 -1.15 13.49
C GLY A 63 -0.63 -1.22 14.82
N SER A 64 0.07 -1.38 15.94
CA SER A 64 -0.54 -1.40 17.29
C SER A 64 -0.67 -0.02 17.94
N ASP A 65 0.08 0.98 17.48
CA ASP A 65 0.08 2.35 18.01
C ASP A 65 0.39 3.36 16.90
N PRO A 66 -0.63 4.05 16.37
CA PRO A 66 -0.46 5.04 15.31
C PRO A 66 0.48 6.20 15.66
N ASN A 67 0.69 6.47 16.96
CA ASN A 67 1.56 7.54 17.45
C ASN A 67 3.03 7.13 17.55
N THR A 68 3.32 5.84 17.35
CA THR A 68 4.69 5.33 17.25
C THR A 68 5.05 5.12 15.79
N LEU A 69 6.02 5.88 15.30
CA LEU A 69 6.57 5.75 13.96
C LEU A 69 7.76 4.78 13.97
N ILE A 70 7.78 3.85 13.02
CA ILE A 70 8.91 2.96 12.77
C ILE A 70 9.66 3.54 11.58
N CYS A 71 10.92 3.93 11.79
CA CYS A 71 11.83 4.36 10.73
C CYS A 71 12.80 3.22 10.41
N GLU A 72 12.91 2.85 9.14
CA GLU A 72 13.79 1.79 8.65
C GLU A 72 14.85 2.34 7.72
N GLY A 73 16.08 1.85 7.85
CA GLY A 73 17.15 2.10 6.89
C GLY A 73 18.09 0.91 6.82
N VAL A 74 18.84 0.80 5.72
CA VAL A 74 19.69 -0.36 5.44
C VAL A 74 21.14 0.09 5.38
N ILE A 75 21.98 -0.55 6.19
CA ILE A 75 23.43 -0.49 6.06
C ILE A 75 23.84 -1.65 5.16
N THR A 76 24.39 -1.33 4.01
CA THR A 76 24.79 -2.30 2.99
C THR A 76 25.94 -3.18 3.45
N ALA A 77 26.08 -4.32 2.80
CA ALA A 77 27.03 -5.36 3.17
C ALA A 77 28.51 -4.93 3.08
N ASP A 78 28.83 -3.93 2.25
CA ASP A 78 30.16 -3.34 2.04
C ASP A 78 30.60 -2.37 3.16
N VAL A 79 29.68 -1.96 4.02
CA VAL A 79 29.97 -1.06 5.15
C VAL A 79 29.84 -1.82 6.48
N GLY A 80 30.91 -1.86 7.28
CA GLY A 80 30.95 -2.60 8.54
C GLY A 80 32.27 -2.44 9.28
N GLY A 81 32.54 -3.34 10.24
CA GLY A 81 33.73 -3.32 11.09
C GLY A 81 33.56 -2.46 12.36
N PHE A 82 32.31 -2.19 12.75
CA PHE A 82 31.99 -1.39 13.92
C PHE A 82 30.81 -1.96 14.70
N THR A 83 30.72 -1.48 15.94
CA THR A 83 29.65 -1.82 16.87
C THR A 83 28.63 -0.69 16.91
N ILE A 84 27.36 -1.04 17.02
CA ILE A 84 26.24 -0.11 17.09
C ILE A 84 25.65 -0.22 18.50
N ASN A 85 25.71 0.90 19.22
CA ASN A 85 25.10 1.09 20.55
C ASN A 85 24.08 2.23 20.54
N GLN A 86 24.17 3.13 19.55
CA GLN A 86 23.33 4.30 19.41
C GLN A 86 22.88 4.44 17.96
N VAL A 87 21.66 4.94 17.79
CA VAL A 87 21.08 5.30 16.50
C VAL A 87 20.52 6.72 16.60
N ALA A 88 20.72 7.52 15.57
CA ALA A 88 20.22 8.88 15.45
C ALA A 88 19.41 9.04 14.16
N ILE A 89 18.40 9.90 14.20
CA ILE A 89 17.59 10.32 13.05
C ILE A 89 17.80 11.81 12.80
N TYR A 90 17.93 12.20 11.53
CA TYR A 90 18.05 13.59 11.10
C TYR A 90 16.92 13.98 10.15
N ASP A 91 16.55 15.25 10.20
CA ASP A 91 15.58 15.85 9.29
C ASP A 91 16.20 16.26 7.94
N GLU A 92 15.39 16.80 7.03
CA GLU A 92 15.84 17.33 5.72
C GLU A 92 16.86 18.47 5.79
N ASN A 93 16.96 19.15 6.94
CA ASN A 93 17.92 20.21 7.20
C ASN A 93 19.19 19.69 7.90
N ASN A 94 19.37 18.37 7.95
CA ASN A 94 20.46 17.70 8.66
C ASN A 94 20.49 18.02 10.17
N SER A 95 19.35 18.36 10.76
CA SER A 95 19.24 18.60 12.21
C SER A 95 18.93 17.30 12.94
N LEU A 96 19.65 17.02 14.03
CA LEU A 96 19.44 15.83 14.85
C LEU A 96 18.05 15.87 15.49
N PHE A 97 17.15 14.98 15.06
CA PHE A 97 15.75 14.97 15.45
C PHE A 97 15.50 14.07 16.66
N ALA A 98 16.01 12.84 16.64
CA ALA A 98 15.83 11.87 17.71
C ALA A 98 17.04 10.95 17.83
N ILE A 99 17.23 10.40 19.02
CA ILE A 99 18.36 9.55 19.39
C ILE A 99 17.84 8.35 20.17
N SER A 100 18.39 7.18 19.93
CA SER A 100 18.02 5.93 20.61
C SER A 100 19.25 5.16 21.04
N GLN A 101 19.17 4.59 22.24
CA GLN A 101 20.15 3.65 22.76
C GLN A 101 19.65 2.24 22.45
N VAL A 102 20.47 1.46 21.76
CA VAL A 102 20.11 0.12 21.29
C VAL A 102 21.05 -0.94 21.89
N PRO A 103 20.62 -2.23 21.94
CA PRO A 103 21.51 -3.30 22.30
C PRO A 103 22.75 -3.34 21.41
N GLN A 104 23.89 -3.61 22.03
CA GLN A 104 25.16 -3.71 21.33
C GLN A 104 25.07 -4.71 20.17
N THR A 105 25.21 -4.20 18.95
CA THR A 105 25.07 -4.98 17.71
C THR A 105 26.33 -4.82 16.86
N VAL A 106 26.98 -5.93 16.50
CA VAL A 106 28.18 -5.90 15.66
C VAL A 106 27.78 -5.99 14.19
N LYS A 107 28.23 -5.03 13.38
CA LYS A 107 28.10 -5.08 11.91
C LYS A 107 29.43 -5.57 11.33
N PRO A 108 29.55 -6.86 10.95
CA PRO A 108 30.79 -7.37 10.37
C PRO A 108 31.05 -6.78 8.99
N LEU A 109 32.33 -6.70 8.62
CA LEU A 109 32.77 -6.28 7.28
C LEU A 109 33.03 -7.52 6.40
N LEU A 110 32.90 -7.37 5.07
CA LEU A 110 33.08 -8.47 4.10
C LEU A 110 34.44 -9.18 4.21
N ASN A 111 35.51 -8.49 4.63
CA ASN A 111 36.84 -9.07 4.85
C ASN A 111 36.92 -10.00 6.07
N GLU A 112 35.90 -10.01 6.94
CA GLU A 112 35.77 -10.91 8.09
C GLU A 112 35.00 -12.21 7.73
N GLY A 113 34.74 -12.44 6.43
CA GLY A 113 34.12 -13.66 5.91
C GLY A 113 32.60 -13.70 5.98
N ALA A 114 31.96 -12.61 6.43
CA ALA A 114 30.51 -12.46 6.46
C ALA A 114 30.11 -11.05 6.03
N SER A 115 29.32 -10.94 4.97
CA SER A 115 28.78 -9.67 4.49
C SER A 115 27.27 -9.85 4.35
N LYS A 116 26.53 -9.11 5.17
CA LYS A 116 25.07 -9.12 5.16
C LYS A 116 24.59 -7.69 5.29
N ASP A 117 23.57 -7.34 4.52
CA ASP A 117 22.82 -6.12 4.71
C ASP A 117 22.19 -6.14 6.12
N MET A 118 22.34 -5.05 6.85
CA MET A 118 21.76 -4.90 8.17
C MET A 118 20.70 -3.81 8.13
N MET A 119 19.46 -4.21 8.39
CA MET A 119 18.34 -3.29 8.51
C MET A 119 18.26 -2.75 9.94
N ILE A 120 18.28 -1.43 10.08
CA ILE A 120 18.11 -0.72 11.35
C ILE A 120 16.65 -0.27 11.44
N ARG A 121 15.99 -0.63 12.53
CA ARG A 121 14.63 -0.18 12.88
C ARG A 121 14.70 0.75 14.07
N PHE A 122 14.19 1.97 13.90
CA PHE A 122 14.12 2.98 14.94
C PHE A 122 12.65 3.24 15.30
N TYR A 123 12.33 3.12 16.59
CA TYR A 123 10.99 3.39 17.12
C TYR A 123 10.93 4.81 17.69
N LEU A 124 10.07 5.63 17.11
CA LEU A 124 9.89 7.04 17.43
C LEU A 124 8.46 7.29 17.91
N ALA A 125 8.27 7.45 19.21
CA ALA A 125 6.98 7.83 19.78
C ALA A 125 6.81 9.36 19.72
N VAL A 126 5.72 9.84 19.12
CA VAL A 126 5.38 11.26 18.98
C VAL A 126 3.94 11.52 19.43
N SER A 127 3.63 12.75 19.80
CA SER A 127 2.27 13.11 20.24
C SER A 127 1.24 13.13 19.10
N ASP A 128 1.69 13.39 17.87
CA ASP A 128 0.86 13.35 16.66
C ASP A 128 1.71 12.95 15.45
N ALA A 129 1.58 11.69 15.04
CA ALA A 129 2.31 11.14 13.91
C ALA A 129 1.89 11.72 12.55
N SER A 130 0.74 12.39 12.45
CA SER A 130 0.25 12.99 11.19
C SER A 130 1.07 14.21 10.74
N THR A 131 1.86 14.78 11.66
CA THR A 131 2.74 15.94 11.39
C THR A 131 4.09 15.57 10.78
N ILE A 132 4.43 14.28 10.74
CA ILE A 132 5.70 13.77 10.22
C ILE A 132 5.43 12.99 8.93
N SER A 133 6.20 13.27 7.88
CA SER A 133 6.20 12.51 6.63
C SER A 133 7.63 12.19 6.19
N ILE A 134 7.75 11.49 5.08
CA ILE A 134 9.02 11.13 4.46
C ILE A 134 9.11 11.81 3.12
N LYS A 135 10.32 12.29 2.82
CA LYS A 135 10.76 12.46 1.44
C LYS A 135 11.82 11.40 1.18
N VAL A 136 11.41 10.29 0.57
CA VAL A 136 12.36 9.29 0.08
C VAL A 136 13.01 9.92 -1.16
N ASP A 137 14.31 10.18 -1.11
CA ASP A 137 15.07 10.41 -2.33
C ASP A 137 15.25 9.04 -3.00
N ASN A 138 14.30 8.67 -3.86
CA ASN A 138 14.25 7.38 -4.55
C ASN A 138 15.41 7.15 -5.54
N SER A 139 16.45 7.99 -5.57
CA SER A 139 17.58 7.81 -6.49
C SER A 139 18.54 6.68 -6.10
N VAL A 140 18.54 6.20 -4.84
CA VAL A 140 19.52 5.16 -4.39
C VAL A 140 18.97 4.16 -3.35
N VAL A 141 17.65 4.00 -3.19
CA VAL A 141 17.11 3.03 -2.20
C VAL A 141 16.95 1.65 -2.83
N LEU A 142 17.83 0.72 -2.47
CA LEU A 142 17.64 -0.71 -2.64
C LEU A 142 16.48 -1.15 -1.73
N ALA A 143 15.28 -1.25 -2.29
CA ALA A 143 14.16 -1.86 -1.62
C ALA A 143 14.48 -3.34 -1.37
N THR A 144 14.50 -3.78 -0.12
CA THR A 144 14.59 -5.21 0.19
C THR A 144 13.39 -5.91 -0.43
N ARG A 145 13.55 -7.15 -0.92
CA ARG A 145 12.43 -7.91 -1.51
C ARG A 145 11.25 -7.99 -0.54
N ASP A 146 11.52 -8.02 0.76
CA ASP A 146 10.48 -8.02 1.79
C ASP A 146 9.76 -6.68 1.88
N TYR A 147 10.44 -5.54 1.76
CA TYR A 147 9.77 -4.24 1.66
C TYR A 147 8.98 -4.09 0.36
N VAL A 148 9.50 -4.59 -0.77
CA VAL A 148 8.75 -4.63 -2.05
C VAL A 148 7.54 -5.53 -1.93
N ASN A 149 7.67 -6.70 -1.32
CA ASN A 149 6.58 -7.65 -1.11
C ASN A 149 5.56 -7.12 -0.10
N ASP A 150 5.99 -6.49 0.98
CA ASP A 150 5.10 -5.94 1.99
C ASP A 150 4.44 -4.64 1.53
N SER A 151 5.12 -3.85 0.69
CA SER A 151 4.51 -2.72 -0.02
C SER A 151 3.52 -3.20 -1.08
N LEU A 152 3.88 -4.22 -1.89
CA LEU A 152 2.96 -4.87 -2.81
C LEU A 152 1.76 -5.46 -2.09
N LYS A 153 1.96 -6.11 -0.94
CA LYS A 153 0.87 -6.58 -0.08
C LYS A 153 0.06 -5.39 0.43
N LYS A 154 0.67 -4.35 0.98
CA LYS A 154 -0.02 -3.19 1.55
C LYS A 154 -0.84 -2.43 0.50
N TYR A 155 -0.33 -2.28 -0.73
CA TYR A 155 -1.06 -1.73 -1.87
C TYR A 155 -2.09 -2.73 -2.42
N ALA A 156 -1.82 -4.03 -2.40
CA ALA A 156 -2.80 -5.07 -2.73
C ALA A 156 -3.93 -5.20 -1.68
N PHE A 157 -3.69 -4.84 -0.42
CA PHE A 157 -4.67 -4.87 0.67
C PHE A 157 -5.47 -3.57 0.81
N LEU A 158 -5.03 -2.46 0.19
CA LEU A 158 -5.74 -1.18 0.20
C LEU A 158 -6.85 -1.09 -0.87
N GLU A 159 -6.86 -1.97 -1.88
CA GLU A 159 -7.97 -2.15 -2.80
C GLU A 159 -8.61 -3.54 -2.62
N HIS A 160 -9.42 -3.69 -1.56
CA HIS A 160 -10.29 -4.85 -1.27
C HIS A 160 -9.75 -5.84 -0.23
N ALA A 161 -10.37 -5.82 0.95
CA ALA A 161 -10.55 -7.02 1.74
C ALA A 161 -11.44 -7.99 0.96
N HIS A 162 -10.83 -9.03 0.37
CA HIS A 162 -11.54 -10.25 0.02
C HIS A 162 -10.80 -11.43 0.66
N ASP A 163 -11.59 -12.28 1.31
CA ASP A 163 -11.21 -13.54 1.95
C ASP A 163 -10.22 -14.38 1.16
N GLU A 164 -9.56 -15.30 1.87
CA GLU A 164 -8.61 -16.34 1.45
C GLU A 164 -9.09 -17.25 0.29
N ARG A 165 -9.34 -16.69 -0.89
CA ARG A 165 -9.57 -17.41 -2.14
C ARG A 165 -8.61 -16.88 -3.19
N TYR A 166 -7.37 -17.36 -3.14
CA TYR A 166 -6.45 -17.21 -4.26
C TYR A 166 -7.08 -17.89 -5.49
N ILE A 167 -7.66 -17.11 -6.39
CA ILE A 167 -8.03 -17.59 -7.73
C ILE A 167 -6.75 -18.06 -8.42
N LEU A 168 -6.74 -19.31 -8.88
CA LEU A 168 -5.58 -19.89 -9.54
C LEU A 168 -5.26 -19.08 -10.80
N ARG A 169 -4.02 -19.11 -11.28
CA ARG A 169 -3.60 -18.39 -12.49
C ARG A 169 -4.50 -18.69 -13.70
N THR A 170 -4.98 -19.93 -13.82
CA THR A 170 -5.96 -20.35 -14.83
C THR A 170 -7.32 -19.67 -14.68
N ASP A 171 -7.74 -19.35 -13.46
CA ASP A 171 -8.98 -18.64 -13.18
C ASP A 171 -8.80 -17.13 -13.42
N PHE A 172 -7.61 -16.58 -13.14
CA PHE A 172 -7.27 -15.20 -13.54
C PHE A 172 -7.30 -15.01 -15.06
N ASP A 173 -6.74 -15.94 -15.83
CA ASP A 173 -6.75 -15.88 -17.30
C ASP A 173 -8.18 -16.02 -17.88
N LYS A 174 -9.04 -16.85 -17.27
CA LYS A 174 -10.48 -16.93 -17.63
C LYS A 174 -11.26 -15.68 -17.24
N ASN A 175 -10.95 -15.07 -16.11
CA ASN A 175 -11.67 -13.91 -15.57
C ASN A 175 -11.26 -12.59 -16.22
N SER A 176 -10.03 -12.49 -16.73
CA SER A 176 -9.51 -11.31 -17.45
C SER A 176 -9.81 -11.32 -18.95
N LYS A 177 -10.16 -12.48 -19.51
CA LYS A 177 -10.51 -12.61 -20.92
C LYS A 177 -11.93 -12.11 -21.19
N LYS A 178 -12.06 -11.19 -22.15
CA LYS A 178 -13.36 -10.77 -22.70
C LYS A 178 -13.99 -11.92 -23.49
N ILE A 179 -15.18 -12.35 -23.10
CA ILE A 179 -15.93 -13.44 -23.73
C ILE A 179 -17.08 -12.82 -24.51
N THR A 180 -17.14 -13.05 -25.81
CA THR A 180 -18.31 -12.63 -26.60
C THR A 180 -19.48 -13.55 -26.30
N SER A 181 -20.56 -12.99 -25.77
CA SER A 181 -21.81 -13.71 -25.54
C SER A 181 -22.77 -13.53 -26.70
N GLU A 182 -23.61 -14.52 -26.94
CA GLU A 182 -24.68 -14.48 -27.94
C GLU A 182 -26.04 -14.48 -27.25
N ASN A 183 -27.03 -13.81 -27.86
CA ASN A 183 -28.44 -13.82 -27.44
C ASN A 183 -28.70 -13.46 -25.96
N GLY A 184 -27.77 -12.75 -25.30
CA GLY A 184 -27.94 -12.28 -23.92
C GLY A 184 -27.65 -13.35 -22.87
N VAL A 185 -27.13 -14.51 -23.28
CA VAL A 185 -26.77 -15.59 -22.36
C VAL A 185 -25.38 -15.35 -21.78
N ILE A 186 -25.32 -15.31 -20.45
CA ILE A 186 -24.10 -15.14 -19.66
C ILE A 186 -23.78 -16.47 -18.97
N ASP A 187 -22.85 -17.23 -19.55
CA ASP A 187 -22.39 -18.50 -18.98
C ASP A 187 -21.20 -18.27 -18.04
N LEU A 188 -21.47 -18.30 -16.74
CA LEU A 188 -20.46 -18.04 -15.70
C LEU A 188 -19.45 -19.18 -15.55
N SER A 189 -19.60 -20.32 -16.24
CA SER A 189 -18.53 -21.32 -16.31
C SER A 189 -17.37 -20.86 -17.22
N LEU A 190 -17.63 -19.93 -18.14
CA LEU A 190 -16.64 -19.50 -19.15
C LEU A 190 -15.73 -18.37 -18.63
N GLY A 191 -16.21 -17.57 -17.69
CA GLY A 191 -15.44 -16.47 -17.08
C GLY A 191 -16.31 -15.46 -16.37
N ARG A 192 -15.81 -14.22 -16.26
CA ARG A 192 -16.45 -13.13 -15.50
C ARG A 192 -16.62 -11.84 -16.29
N TYR A 193 -16.03 -11.72 -17.48
CA TYR A 193 -16.14 -10.53 -18.32
C TYR A 193 -16.76 -10.91 -19.67
N PHE A 194 -17.96 -10.42 -19.92
CA PHE A 194 -18.72 -10.72 -21.13
C PHE A 194 -18.90 -9.47 -21.98
N VAL A 195 -18.91 -9.65 -23.30
CA VAL A 195 -19.12 -8.60 -24.29
C VAL A 195 -20.36 -8.98 -25.10
N LEU A 196 -21.33 -8.08 -25.12
CA LEU A 196 -22.54 -8.20 -25.94
C LEU A 196 -22.56 -7.08 -26.95
N ASN A 197 -22.57 -7.44 -28.23
CA ASN A 197 -22.83 -6.50 -29.31
C ASN A 197 -24.32 -6.55 -29.67
N LEU A 198 -25.07 -5.51 -29.32
CA LEU A 198 -26.52 -5.52 -29.49
C LEU A 198 -26.88 -5.10 -30.91
N SER A 199 -27.68 -5.94 -31.57
CA SER A 199 -28.31 -5.70 -32.86
C SER A 199 -29.84 -5.80 -32.81
N SER A 200 -30.41 -6.15 -31.65
CA SER A 200 -31.85 -6.25 -31.38
C SER A 200 -32.11 -6.09 -29.88
N ALA A 201 -33.39 -6.01 -29.48
CA ALA A 201 -33.77 -6.12 -28.08
C ALA A 201 -33.27 -7.46 -27.49
N ILE A 202 -32.91 -7.45 -26.21
CA ILE A 202 -32.29 -8.59 -25.54
C ILE A 202 -32.81 -8.75 -24.12
N THR A 203 -32.82 -9.99 -23.63
CA THR A 203 -33.07 -10.31 -22.22
C THR A 203 -31.84 -11.04 -21.69
N LEU A 204 -31.21 -10.49 -20.66
CA LEU A 204 -30.05 -11.12 -20.04
C LEU A 204 -30.49 -12.31 -19.19
N SER A 205 -29.83 -13.45 -19.40
CA SER A 205 -29.97 -14.64 -18.58
C SER A 205 -28.59 -15.12 -18.14
N VAL A 206 -28.51 -15.59 -16.90
CA VAL A 206 -27.29 -16.16 -16.32
C VAL A 206 -27.47 -17.66 -16.20
N ILE A 207 -26.47 -18.42 -16.65
CA ILE A 207 -26.41 -19.88 -16.50
C ILE A 207 -25.09 -20.29 -15.85
N ASN A 208 -25.09 -21.49 -15.27
CA ASN A 208 -23.95 -22.07 -14.55
C ASN A 208 -23.32 -21.11 -13.53
N PRO A 209 -24.12 -20.48 -12.64
CA PRO A 209 -23.54 -19.66 -11.59
C PRO A 209 -22.64 -20.53 -10.70
N PRO A 210 -21.55 -19.97 -10.15
CA PRO A 210 -20.69 -20.69 -9.23
C PRO A 210 -21.48 -21.17 -8.01
N ASP A 211 -21.12 -22.32 -7.46
CA ASP A 211 -21.68 -22.84 -6.20
C ASP A 211 -21.21 -22.05 -4.95
N GLU A 212 -20.53 -20.90 -5.15
CA GLU A 212 -20.02 -20.02 -4.09
C GLU A 212 -21.10 -19.03 -3.60
N GLU A 213 -21.09 -18.69 -2.31
CA GLU A 213 -22.07 -17.77 -1.70
C GLU A 213 -22.06 -16.34 -2.28
N ALA A 214 -20.97 -15.92 -2.93
CA ALA A 214 -20.85 -14.61 -3.53
C ALA A 214 -19.99 -14.62 -4.81
N TYR A 215 -20.43 -13.93 -5.86
CA TYR A 215 -19.69 -13.77 -7.10
C TYR A 215 -20.00 -12.44 -7.79
N VAL A 216 -19.07 -11.98 -8.64
CA VAL A 216 -19.21 -10.76 -9.43
C VAL A 216 -18.93 -11.04 -10.90
N TYR A 217 -19.68 -10.43 -11.81
CA TYR A 217 -19.38 -10.48 -13.24
C TYR A 217 -19.72 -9.16 -13.93
N PHE A 218 -19.11 -8.94 -15.09
CA PHE A 218 -19.21 -7.72 -15.86
C PHE A 218 -19.74 -8.02 -17.25
N VAL A 219 -20.60 -7.12 -17.74
CA VAL A 219 -21.15 -7.15 -19.09
C VAL A 219 -20.86 -5.82 -19.76
N GLU A 220 -20.01 -5.87 -20.76
CA GLU A 220 -19.78 -4.78 -21.71
C GLU A 220 -20.86 -4.82 -22.78
N LEU A 221 -21.72 -3.81 -22.78
CA LEU A 221 -22.82 -3.64 -23.72
C LEU A 221 -22.40 -2.64 -24.79
N ILE A 222 -22.43 -3.07 -26.05
CA ILE A 222 -22.19 -2.21 -27.21
C ILE A 222 -23.54 -1.89 -27.85
N ASN A 223 -23.79 -0.62 -28.14
CA ASN A 223 -25.01 -0.13 -28.80
C ASN A 223 -26.29 -0.31 -27.98
N ALA A 224 -26.20 -0.45 -26.65
CA ALA A 224 -27.37 -0.68 -25.81
C ALA A 224 -28.40 0.46 -25.84
N GLY A 225 -28.00 1.71 -26.09
CA GLY A 225 -28.96 2.80 -26.24
C GLY A 225 -29.86 2.70 -27.47
N ASN A 226 -29.57 1.80 -28.41
CA ASN A 226 -30.41 1.56 -29.60
C ASN A 226 -31.51 0.51 -29.38
N PHE A 227 -31.46 -0.24 -28.27
CA PHE A 227 -32.30 -1.42 -28.08
C PHE A 227 -32.81 -1.54 -26.64
N VAL A 228 -33.91 -2.27 -26.45
CA VAL A 228 -34.39 -2.58 -25.10
C VAL A 228 -33.50 -3.67 -24.50
N VAL A 229 -32.95 -3.39 -23.32
CA VAL A 229 -32.19 -4.37 -22.52
C VAL A 229 -33.02 -4.75 -21.31
N THR A 230 -33.49 -5.98 -21.28
CA THR A 230 -34.18 -6.56 -20.13
C THR A 230 -33.17 -7.26 -19.23
N TRP A 231 -33.20 -6.94 -17.95
CA TRP A 231 -32.30 -7.51 -16.95
C TRP A 231 -32.85 -8.82 -16.39
N GLN A 232 -31.95 -9.65 -15.86
CA GLN A 232 -32.34 -10.86 -15.13
C GLN A 232 -33.24 -10.53 -13.93
N ASN A 233 -34.05 -11.50 -13.51
CA ASN A 233 -34.99 -11.29 -12.42
C ASN A 233 -34.25 -11.02 -11.09
N GLY A 234 -34.81 -10.12 -10.27
CA GLY A 234 -34.31 -9.85 -8.91
C GLY A 234 -33.12 -8.87 -8.83
N VAL A 235 -32.67 -8.27 -9.93
CA VAL A 235 -31.63 -7.23 -9.89
C VAL A 235 -32.11 -6.01 -9.11
N GLN A 236 -31.38 -5.65 -8.07
CA GLN A 236 -31.55 -4.40 -7.34
C GLN A 236 -30.58 -3.35 -7.88
N TRP A 237 -31.13 -2.22 -8.34
CA TRP A 237 -30.34 -1.10 -8.85
C TRP A 237 -30.16 -0.03 -7.78
N ASN A 238 -29.03 0.68 -7.83
CA ASN A 238 -28.86 1.89 -7.03
C ASN A 238 -29.93 2.93 -7.42
N LYS A 239 -30.69 3.44 -6.44
CA LYS A 239 -31.84 4.34 -6.61
C LYS A 239 -33.04 3.70 -7.35
N ASP A 240 -33.17 2.37 -7.30
CA ASP A 240 -34.29 1.59 -7.84
C ASP A 240 -34.53 1.75 -9.36
N GLN A 241 -33.53 2.25 -10.09
CA GLN A 241 -33.62 2.46 -11.53
C GLN A 241 -32.41 1.88 -12.27
N ALA A 242 -32.70 1.13 -13.33
CA ALA A 242 -31.67 0.65 -14.23
C ALA A 242 -30.96 1.81 -14.94
N PRO A 243 -29.65 1.68 -15.24
CA PRO A 243 -28.92 2.70 -15.96
C PRO A 243 -29.48 2.89 -17.37
N GLY A 244 -29.73 4.15 -17.76
CA GLY A 244 -30.03 4.50 -19.15
C GLY A 244 -28.75 4.48 -20.01
N PHE A 245 -28.90 4.12 -21.28
CA PHE A 245 -27.82 4.00 -22.26
C PHE A 245 -27.95 5.02 -23.39
N GLU A 246 -26.82 5.38 -24.00
CA GLU A 246 -26.78 6.26 -25.16
C GLU A 246 -26.55 5.44 -26.44
N ALA A 247 -27.16 5.89 -27.54
CA ALA A 247 -27.05 5.25 -28.84
C ALA A 247 -25.59 5.21 -29.31
N ASN A 248 -25.18 4.08 -29.90
CA ASN A 248 -23.84 3.88 -30.46
C ASN A 248 -22.68 4.09 -29.46
N LYS A 249 -22.91 3.79 -28.18
CA LYS A 249 -21.91 3.85 -27.11
C LYS A 249 -21.65 2.48 -26.50
N VAL A 250 -20.53 2.40 -25.78
CA VAL A 250 -20.13 1.23 -24.99
C VAL A 250 -20.29 1.57 -23.52
N ASP A 251 -20.96 0.69 -22.79
CA ASP A 251 -21.17 0.78 -21.35
C ASP A 251 -20.74 -0.53 -20.70
N ILE A 252 -20.19 -0.45 -19.48
CA ILE A 252 -19.90 -1.65 -18.68
C ILE A 252 -20.80 -1.64 -17.45
N ILE A 253 -21.56 -2.72 -17.31
CA ILE A 253 -22.42 -2.98 -16.16
C ILE A 253 -21.81 -4.12 -15.35
N GLY A 254 -21.71 -3.91 -14.04
CA GLY A 254 -21.30 -4.92 -13.07
C GLY A 254 -22.51 -5.49 -12.35
N PHE A 255 -22.44 -6.79 -12.05
CA PHE A 255 -23.42 -7.50 -11.24
C PHE A 255 -22.69 -8.19 -10.10
N LEU A 256 -23.14 -7.90 -8.87
CA LEU A 256 -22.65 -8.53 -7.66
C LEU A 256 -23.77 -9.39 -7.07
N GLN A 257 -23.53 -10.68 -6.98
CA GLN A 257 -24.36 -11.62 -6.24
C GLN A 257 -23.73 -11.85 -4.87
N THR A 258 -24.49 -11.55 -3.82
CA THR A 258 -24.22 -11.95 -2.43
C THR A 258 -25.50 -12.59 -1.86
N ASP A 259 -26.04 -12.07 -0.76
CA ASP A 259 -27.41 -12.28 -0.28
C ASP A 259 -28.48 -11.88 -1.32
N LYS A 260 -28.17 -10.87 -2.14
CA LYS A 260 -29.04 -10.33 -3.18
C LYS A 260 -28.22 -10.03 -4.43
N LEU A 261 -28.91 -9.99 -5.55
CA LEU A 261 -28.33 -9.60 -6.82
C LEU A 261 -28.39 -8.08 -7.00
N ARG A 262 -27.24 -7.43 -7.13
CA ARG A 262 -27.13 -5.98 -7.26
C ARG A 262 -26.47 -5.60 -8.58
N GLY A 263 -27.09 -4.65 -9.30
CA GLY A 263 -26.57 -4.09 -10.54
C GLY A 263 -25.97 -2.70 -10.33
N PHE A 264 -24.81 -2.44 -10.92
CA PHE A 264 -24.15 -1.13 -10.85
C PHE A 264 -23.43 -0.80 -12.16
N ARG A 265 -23.32 0.49 -12.46
CA ARG A 265 -22.59 0.98 -13.64
C ARG A 265 -21.11 1.11 -13.29
N VAL A 266 -20.26 0.50 -14.11
CA VAL A 266 -18.80 0.52 -13.94
C VAL A 266 -18.16 1.54 -14.89
N GLY A 267 -18.66 1.62 -16.12
CA GLY A 267 -18.20 2.63 -17.07
C GLY A 267 -19.32 3.08 -18.00
N LYS A 268 -19.31 4.37 -18.31
CA LYS A 268 -20.28 5.02 -19.20
C LYS A 268 -19.56 5.58 -20.42
N ASN A 269 -20.11 5.33 -21.61
CA ASN A 269 -19.61 5.89 -22.87
C ASN A 269 -18.10 5.68 -23.08
N ILE A 270 -17.64 4.46 -22.81
CA ILE A 270 -16.22 4.12 -22.89
C ILE A 270 -15.77 4.19 -24.34
N ALA A 271 -14.58 4.75 -24.57
CA ALA A 271 -13.95 4.71 -25.88
C ALA A 271 -13.54 3.27 -26.20
N ARG A 272 -14.00 2.76 -27.34
CA ARG A 272 -13.62 1.46 -27.88
C ARG A 272 -13.00 1.63 -29.26
#